data_AF-A0A3S5DLJ3-F1
#
_entry.id   AF-A0A3S5DLJ3-F1
#
_cell.length_a   1.000
_cell.length_b   1.000
_cell.length_c   1.000
_cell.angle_alpha   90.00
_cell.angle_beta   90.00
_cell.angle_gamma   90.00
#
_symmetry.space_group_name_H-M   'P 1'
#
loop_
_entity.id
_entity.type
_entity.pdbx_description
1 polymer ?
#
loop_
_entity_poly.entity_id
_entity_poly.type
_entity_poly.pdbx_seq_one_letter_code
_entity_poly.pdbx_strand_id
1 'polypeptide(L)'
;MHGAFVTDDEVHAVVEHLKQFGEPDYVEGLLTGESEADDASADATAKAQAATETDPLYDEAVEIVLRTRKPSISGVQRHLRIGYNRAARLIEEMEAAGIVSPMESNGNRTVLVPQRDF
;
A
#
# COMPACT_ATOMS: atom_id res chain seq x y z
N MET A 1 -12.93 -8.59 24.25
CA MET A 1 -11.96 -7.50 24.49
C MET A 1 -12.62 -6.23 23.97
N HIS A 2 -13.05 -5.31 24.84
CA HIS A 2 -13.57 -4.01 24.41
C HIS A 2 -12.38 -3.04 24.36
N GLY A 3 -12.16 -2.37 23.23
CA GLY A 3 -11.11 -1.36 23.10
C GLY A 3 -11.41 -0.13 23.96
N ALA A 4 -10.37 0.60 24.38
CA ALA A 4 -10.56 1.90 25.03
C ALA A 4 -11.20 2.86 24.03
N PHE A 5 -12.36 3.42 24.38
CA PHE A 5 -12.96 4.51 23.64
C PHE A 5 -12.24 5.80 24.00
N VAL A 6 -11.83 6.56 22.98
CA VAL A 6 -11.20 7.87 23.13
C VAL A 6 -12.06 8.87 22.36
N THR A 7 -12.41 9.99 22.99
CA THR A 7 -13.17 11.05 22.33
C THR A 7 -12.26 11.93 21.46
N ASP A 8 -12.84 12.62 20.49
CA ASP A 8 -12.10 13.61 19.68
C ASP A 8 -11.42 14.66 20.56
N ASP A 9 -12.08 15.11 21.63
CA ASP A 9 -11.53 16.09 22.57
C ASP A 9 -10.26 15.58 23.27
N GLU A 10 -10.24 14.30 23.65
CA GLU A 10 -9.05 13.66 24.26
C GLU A 10 -7.89 13.58 23.26
N VAL A 11 -8.18 13.28 21.98
CA VAL A 11 -7.16 13.29 20.92
C VAL A 11 -6.57 14.69 20.76
N HIS A 12 -7.40 15.73 20.70
CA HIS A 12 -6.94 17.12 20.60
C HIS A 12 -6.11 17.54 21.80
N ALA A 13 -6.52 17.17 23.02
CA ALA A 13 -5.75 17.46 24.23
C ALA A 13 -4.35 16.85 24.21
N VAL A 14 -4.21 15.60 23.75
CA VAL A 14 -2.91 14.93 23.59
C VAL A 14 -2.06 15.63 22.53
N VAL A 15 -2.64 15.99 21.39
CA VAL A 15 -1.94 16.70 20.31
C VAL A 15 -1.42 18.05 20.79
N GLU A 16 -2.25 18.85 21.48
CA GLU A 16 -1.85 20.16 22.01
C GLU A 16 -0.78 20.05 23.08
N HIS A 17 -0.81 19.00 23.92
CA HIS A 17 0.26 18.74 24.86
C HIS A 17 1.58 18.39 24.15
N LEU A 18 1.55 17.55 23.11
CA LEU A 18 2.75 17.16 22.36
C LEU A 18 3.41 18.33 21.62
N LYS A 19 2.62 19.27 21.08
CA LYS A 19 3.13 20.48 20.43
C LYS A 19 3.98 21.37 21.36
N GLN A 20 3.84 21.23 22.68
CA GLN A 20 4.66 22.00 23.64
C GLN A 20 6.12 21.56 23.68
N PHE A 21 6.45 20.38 23.12
CA PHE A 21 7.80 19.82 23.15
C PHE A 21 8.64 20.15 21.91
N GLY A 22 8.09 20.85 20.91
CA GLY A 22 8.81 21.29 19.73
C GLY A 22 7.95 21.35 18.47
N GLU A 23 8.54 21.84 17.39
CA GLU A 23 7.90 21.79 16.08
C GLU A 23 7.92 20.36 15.54
N PRO A 24 6.83 19.91 14.89
CA PRO A 24 6.80 18.61 14.23
C PRO A 24 7.80 18.54 13.08
N ASP A 25 8.67 17.54 13.10
CA ASP A 25 9.52 17.18 11.97
C ASP A 25 8.73 16.28 11.01
N TYR A 26 8.25 16.88 9.93
CA TYR A 26 7.48 16.16 8.92
C TYR A 26 8.44 15.55 7.89
N VAL A 27 8.36 14.23 7.74
CA VAL A 27 9.05 13.53 6.66
C VAL A 27 8.38 13.87 5.33
N GLU A 28 9.07 14.65 4.49
CA GLU A 28 8.66 14.92 3.11
C GLU A 28 8.51 13.60 2.33
N GLY A 29 7.49 13.50 1.49
CA GLY A 29 7.22 12.27 0.70
C GLY A 29 6.39 11.19 1.41
N LEU A 30 6.16 11.29 2.73
CA LEU A 30 5.31 10.32 3.45
C LEU A 30 3.86 10.30 2.91
N LEU A 31 3.40 11.44 2.37
CA LEU A 31 2.10 11.61 1.72
C LEU A 31 2.11 11.29 0.21
N THR A 32 3.27 11.25 -0.45
CA THR A 32 3.37 10.94 -1.90
C THR A 32 3.35 9.44 -2.17
N GLY A 33 3.35 8.60 -1.12
CA GLY A 33 3.27 7.14 -1.27
C GLY A 33 4.56 6.49 -1.74
N GLU A 34 5.64 7.27 -1.81
CA GLU A 34 7.01 6.81 -2.02
C GLU A 34 7.58 6.51 -0.64
N SER A 35 7.30 5.31 -0.13
CA SER A 35 8.05 4.80 1.00
C SER A 35 9.50 4.65 0.55
N GLU A 36 10.36 5.56 0.97
CA GLU A 36 11.81 5.45 0.86
C GLU A 36 12.26 4.16 1.58
N ALA A 37 12.41 3.10 0.81
CA ALA A 37 13.22 1.96 1.17
C ALA A 37 14.02 1.61 -0.08
N ASP A 38 15.27 2.07 -0.07
CA ASP A 38 16.33 1.90 -1.08
C ASP A 38 16.02 2.41 -2.50
N ASP A 39 16.43 3.64 -2.80
CA ASP A 39 17.22 3.86 -4.02
C ASP A 39 18.08 5.13 -3.96
N ALA A 40 19.36 4.96 -3.62
CA ALA A 40 20.37 6.00 -3.75
C ALA A 40 20.88 6.13 -5.21
N SER A 41 20.03 5.97 -6.22
CA SER A 41 20.45 6.00 -7.63
C SER A 41 19.44 6.55 -8.65
N ALA A 42 18.50 7.44 -8.27
CA ALA A 42 17.53 7.98 -9.24
C ALA A 42 17.36 9.51 -9.22
N ASP A 43 18.42 10.25 -8.89
CA ASP A 43 18.48 11.70 -9.12
C ASP A 43 18.83 11.99 -10.59
N ALA A 44 17.86 11.87 -11.51
CA ALA A 44 18.00 12.40 -12.89
C ALA A 44 16.74 12.47 -13.78
N THR A 45 15.54 12.02 -13.37
CA THR A 45 14.42 11.98 -14.34
C THR A 45 13.06 12.42 -13.78
N ALA A 46 13.06 13.41 -12.89
CA ALA A 46 11.86 14.19 -12.62
C ALA A 46 11.61 15.20 -13.77
N LYS A 47 10.93 14.76 -14.84
CA LYS A 47 10.00 15.58 -15.66
C LYS A 47 9.61 14.84 -16.94
N ALA A 48 8.29 14.70 -17.13
CA ALA A 48 7.59 14.26 -18.33
C ALA A 48 7.41 12.75 -18.50
N GLN A 49 6.41 12.19 -17.80
CA GLN A 49 5.29 11.53 -18.48
C GLN A 49 4.18 11.17 -17.49
N ALA A 50 3.02 11.83 -17.66
CA ALA A 50 1.73 11.30 -17.22
C ALA A 50 1.32 10.16 -18.17
N ALA A 51 2.16 9.13 -18.24
CA ALA A 51 1.87 7.85 -18.85
C ALA A 51 1.88 6.84 -17.70
N THR A 52 0.95 5.91 -17.78
CA THR A 52 0.72 4.80 -16.85
C THR A 52 1.93 3.88 -16.79
N GLU A 53 3.03 4.32 -16.18
CA GLU A 53 4.14 3.46 -15.81
C GLU A 53 3.58 2.50 -14.76
N THR A 54 3.28 1.27 -15.19
CA THR A 54 2.94 0.16 -14.31
C THR A 54 3.99 0.07 -13.21
N ASP A 55 3.56 -0.10 -11.96
CA ASP A 55 4.49 -0.17 -10.83
C ASP A 55 5.57 -1.24 -11.10
N PRO A 56 6.87 -0.95 -10.92
CA PRO A 56 7.94 -1.90 -11.19
C PRO A 56 7.82 -3.25 -10.46
N LEU A 57 7.09 -3.28 -9.34
CA LEU A 57 6.86 -4.49 -8.54
C LEU A 57 5.57 -5.23 -8.92
N TYR A 58 4.84 -4.78 -9.94
CA TYR A 58 3.56 -5.36 -10.34
C TYR A 58 3.66 -6.85 -10.66
N ASP A 59 4.64 -7.24 -11.48
CA ASP A 59 4.82 -8.64 -11.88
C ASP A 59 5.13 -9.55 -10.69
N GLU A 60 5.99 -9.09 -9.76
CA GLU A 60 6.32 -9.82 -8.54
C GLU A 60 5.09 -9.93 -7.61
N ALA A 61 4.30 -8.86 -7.51
CA ALA A 61 3.06 -8.86 -6.75
C ALA A 61 2.06 -9.86 -7.33
N VAL A 62 1.92 -9.92 -8.65
CA VAL A 62 1.08 -10.91 -9.35
C VAL A 62 1.56 -12.31 -9.04
N GLU A 63 2.86 -12.59 -9.12
CA GLU A 63 3.42 -13.91 -8.79
C GLU A 63 3.06 -14.33 -7.36
N ILE A 64 3.24 -13.43 -6.38
CA ILE A 64 2.90 -13.69 -4.99
C ILE A 64 1.41 -14.02 -4.84
N VAL A 65 0.54 -13.25 -5.49
CA VAL A 65 -0.92 -13.45 -5.43
C VAL A 65 -1.31 -14.79 -6.07
N LEU A 66 -0.74 -15.12 -7.23
CA LEU A 66 -1.00 -16.38 -7.93
C LEU A 66 -0.51 -17.58 -7.11
N ARG A 67 0.68 -17.50 -6.51
CA ARG A 67 1.27 -18.55 -5.68
C ARG A 67 0.51 -18.77 -4.38
N THR A 68 0.12 -17.69 -3.70
CA THR A 68 -0.56 -17.77 -2.40
C THR A 68 -2.06 -17.99 -2.51
N ARG A 69 -2.65 -17.69 -3.68
CA ARG A 69 -4.10 -17.64 -3.93
C ARG A 69 -4.85 -16.71 -2.96
N LYS A 70 -4.14 -15.76 -2.33
CA LYS A 70 -4.67 -14.84 -1.31
C LYS A 70 -4.34 -13.39 -1.68
N PRO A 71 -5.16 -12.75 -2.53
CA PRO A 71 -4.97 -11.36 -2.96
C PRO A 71 -5.32 -10.38 -1.84
N SER A 72 -4.42 -10.24 -0.87
CA SER A 72 -4.59 -9.36 0.29
C SER A 72 -3.51 -8.29 0.30
N ILE A 73 -3.91 -7.03 0.54
CA ILE A 73 -3.01 -5.88 0.61
C ILE A 73 -1.88 -6.15 1.62
N SER A 74 -2.23 -6.61 2.82
CA SER A 74 -1.24 -6.93 3.87
C SER A 74 -0.29 -8.06 3.47
N GLY A 75 -0.73 -9.00 2.63
CA GLY A 75 0.11 -10.07 2.09
C GLY A 75 1.19 -9.50 1.17
N VAL A 76 0.75 -8.72 0.17
CA VAL A 76 1.65 -8.05 -0.79
C VAL A 76 2.63 -7.13 -0.05
N GLN A 77 2.14 -6.34 0.91
CA GLN A 77 2.95 -5.44 1.75
C GLN A 77 4.12 -6.17 2.42
N ARG A 78 3.85 -7.31 3.08
CA ARG A 78 4.87 -8.06 3.83
C ARG A 78 5.87 -8.75 2.89
N HIS A 79 5.39 -9.27 1.76
CA HIS A 79 6.26 -9.97 0.81
C HIS A 79 7.20 -9.02 0.08
N LEU A 80 6.71 -7.87 -0.37
CA LEU A 80 7.47 -6.90 -1.13
C LEU A 80 8.13 -5.81 -0.27
N ARG A 81 7.86 -5.79 1.04
CA ARG A 81 8.35 -4.79 2.00
C ARG A 81 8.02 -3.34 1.60
N ILE A 82 6.86 -3.14 0.98
CA ILE A 82 6.36 -1.82 0.56
C ILE A 82 5.34 -1.26 1.54
N GLY A 83 4.96 0.02 1.38
CA GLY A 83 3.88 0.64 2.14
C GLY A 83 2.47 0.16 1.75
N TYR A 84 1.50 0.35 2.66
CA TYR A 84 0.11 -0.07 2.47
C TYR A 84 -0.54 0.50 1.20
N ASN A 85 -0.38 1.81 0.96
CA ASN A 85 -0.99 2.48 -0.20
C ASN A 85 -0.44 1.97 -1.54
N ARG A 86 0.85 1.62 -1.59
CA ARG A 86 1.46 1.03 -2.79
C ARG A 86 0.93 -0.39 -3.03
N ALA A 87 0.87 -1.21 -1.98
CA ALA A 87 0.27 -2.53 -2.05
C ALA A 87 -1.23 -2.49 -2.43
N ALA A 88 -1.97 -1.48 -1.99
CA ALA A 88 -3.37 -1.27 -2.35
C ALA A 88 -3.53 -0.99 -3.86
N ARG A 89 -2.73 -0.05 -4.39
CA ARG A 89 -2.68 0.26 -5.83
C ARG A 89 -2.37 -0.97 -6.68
N LEU A 90 -1.39 -1.78 -6.27
CA LEU A 90 -1.05 -3.03 -6.95
C LEU A 90 -2.24 -4.01 -7.01
N ILE A 91 -3.01 -4.14 -5.92
CA ILE A 91 -4.20 -5.00 -5.89
C ILE A 91 -5.33 -4.43 -6.76
N GLU A 92 -5.51 -3.12 -6.80
CA GLU A 92 -6.48 -2.44 -7.66
C GLU A 92 -6.14 -2.60 -9.15
N GLU A 93 -4.87 -2.49 -9.52
CA GLU A 93 -4.39 -2.75 -10.87
C GLU A 93 -4.60 -4.22 -11.27
N MET A 94 -4.40 -5.17 -10.35
CA MET A 94 -4.72 -6.59 -10.60
C MET A 94 -6.22 -6.83 -10.77
N GLU A 95 -7.06 -6.10 -10.05
CA GLU A 95 -8.52 -6.14 -10.23
C GLU A 95 -8.90 -5.61 -11.62
N ALA A 96 -8.36 -4.45 -12.01
CA ALA A 96 -8.59 -3.84 -13.31
C ALA A 96 -8.12 -4.74 -14.47
N ALA A 97 -7.03 -5.48 -14.26
CA ALA A 97 -6.51 -6.46 -15.22
C ALA A 97 -7.29 -7.80 -15.23
N GLY A 98 -8.27 -7.98 -14.33
CA GLY A 98 -9.05 -9.21 -14.22
C GLY A 98 -8.30 -10.40 -13.61
N ILE A 99 -7.20 -10.15 -12.91
CA ILE A 99 -6.43 -11.18 -12.19
C ILE A 99 -7.08 -11.50 -10.85
N VAL A 100 -7.58 -10.47 -10.19
CA VAL A 100 -8.18 -10.51 -8.85
C VAL A 100 -9.65 -10.09 -8.93
N SER A 101 -10.51 -10.68 -8.11
CA SER A 101 -11.91 -10.31 -8.03
C SER A 101 -12.08 -8.91 -7.43
N PRO A 102 -13.21 -8.25 -7.70
CA PRO A 102 -13.67 -7.15 -6.86
C PRO A 102 -13.74 -7.56 -5.40
N MET A 103 -13.69 -6.56 -4.52
CA MET A 103 -13.85 -6.79 -3.09
C MET A 103 -15.27 -7.30 -2.79
N GLU A 104 -15.36 -8.46 -2.14
CA GLU A 104 -16.61 -9.04 -1.69
C GLU A 104 -17.15 -8.32 -0.43
N SER A 105 -18.41 -8.57 -0.08
CA SER A 105 -19.06 -8.01 1.12
C SER A 105 -18.41 -8.41 2.44
N ASN A 106 -17.63 -9.49 2.44
CA ASN A 106 -16.83 -9.96 3.57
C ASN A 106 -15.42 -9.32 3.63
N GLY A 107 -15.09 -8.41 2.70
CA GLY A 107 -13.79 -7.75 2.60
C GLY A 107 -12.69 -8.60 1.94
N ASN A 108 -13.01 -9.79 1.45
CA ASN A 108 -12.07 -10.68 0.77
C ASN A 108 -12.08 -10.45 -0.75
N ARG A 109 -11.00 -10.93 -1.37
CA ARG A 109 -10.80 -10.99 -2.82
C ARG A 109 -10.34 -12.39 -3.19
N THR A 110 -10.63 -12.84 -4.40
CA THR A 110 -10.21 -14.15 -4.92
C THR A 110 -9.44 -14.00 -6.22
N VAL A 111 -8.63 -15.00 -6.58
CA VAL A 111 -7.88 -14.99 -7.83
C VAL A 111 -8.72 -15.62 -8.94
N LEU A 112 -8.97 -14.86 -10.01
CA LEU A 112 -9.82 -15.25 -11.13
C LEU A 112 -9.09 -16.09 -12.18
N VAL A 113 -7.76 -15.95 -12.28
CA VAL A 113 -6.94 -16.70 -13.24
C VAL A 113 -6.83 -18.17 -12.81
N PRO A 114 -7.00 -19.13 -13.73
CA PRO A 114 -6.79 -20.55 -13.44
C PRO A 114 -5.34 -20.84 -13.09
N GLN A 115 -5.12 -21.82 -12.22
CA GLN A 115 -3.79 -22.31 -11.90
C GLN A 115 -3.21 -22.97 -13.16
N ARG A 116 -2.07 -22.47 -13.65
CA ARG A 116 -1.35 -23.12 -14.76
C ARG A 116 -0.55 -24.27 -14.14
N ASP A 117 -1.05 -25.49 -14.29
CA ASP A 117 -0.28 -26.68 -14.00
C ASP A 117 0.72 -26.87 -15.16
N PHE A 118 2.01 -26.97 -14.83
CA PHE A 118 3.09 -27.32 -15.76
C PHE A 118 3.40 -28.82 -15.66
#